data_AF-A0A968AVR8-F1
#
_entry.id   AF-A0A968AVR8-F1
#
_cell.length_a   1.000
_cell.length_b   1.000
_cell.length_c   1.000
_cell.angle_alpha   90.00
_cell.angle_beta   90.00
_cell.angle_gamma   90.00
#
_symmetry.space_group_name_H-M   'P 1'
#
loop_
_entity.id
_entity.type
_entity.pdbx_description
1 polymer ?
#
loop_
_entity_poly.entity_id
_entity_poly.type
_entity_poly.pdbx_seq_one_letter_code
_entity_poly.pdbx_strand_id
1 'polypeptide(L)'
;RFTLRTTRLPGSDLDVYFVDCPELYHRGSIYTDDADEHRRFAFFSNAVLHACQLMGWGPDLFHSNDWHTGLLTLQARTLYDWD
;
A
#
# COMPACT_ATOMS: atom_id res chain seq x y z
N ARG A 1 -8.77 -6.14 -8.02
CA ARG A 1 -8.18 -7.32 -7.36
C ARG A 1 -6.68 -7.10 -7.39
N PHE A 2 -5.95 -7.31 -6.30
CA PHE A 2 -4.49 -7.22 -6.28
C PHE A 2 -3.89 -8.54 -5.78
N THR A 3 -2.60 -8.72 -6.01
CA THR A 3 -1.79 -9.79 -5.42
C THR A 3 -0.67 -9.17 -4.61
N LEU A 4 -0.22 -9.87 -3.57
CA LEU A 4 0.98 -9.50 -2.84
C LEU A 4 2.15 -10.31 -3.40
N ARG A 5 3.20 -9.61 -3.80
CA ARG A 5 4.51 -10.22 -4.07
C ARG A 5 5.42 -9.93 -2.90
N THR A 6 6.37 -10.83 -2.62
CA THR A 6 7.32 -10.66 -1.52
C THR A 6 8.73 -10.96 -1.98
N THR A 7 9.70 -10.25 -1.39
CA THR A 7 11.14 -10.52 -1.51
C THR A 7 11.82 -10.16 -0.20
N ARG A 8 13.09 -10.51 -0.04
CA ARG A 8 13.94 -9.96 1.01
C ARG A 8 14.79 -8.80 0.50
N LEU A 9 14.96 -7.79 1.34
CA LEU A 9 15.87 -6.69 1.05
C LEU A 9 17.32 -7.21 1.08
N PRO A 10 18.12 -7.02 0.02
CA PRO A 10 19.49 -7.55 -0.05
C PRO A 10 20.35 -7.12 1.15
N GLY A 11 21.02 -8.09 1.79
CA GLY A 11 21.87 -7.84 2.95
C GLY A 11 21.13 -7.69 4.28
N SER A 12 19.83 -8.03 4.34
CA SER A 12 19.04 -8.02 5.57
C SER A 12 18.00 -9.14 5.60
N ASP A 13 17.42 -9.40 6.76
CA ASP A 13 16.28 -10.30 6.94
C ASP A 13 14.91 -9.59 6.80
N LEU A 14 14.90 -8.37 6.26
CA LEU A 14 13.68 -7.60 6.09
C LEU A 14 12.87 -8.13 4.89
N ASP A 15 11.64 -8.59 5.17
CA ASP A 15 10.68 -8.92 4.14
C ASP A 15 10.05 -7.64 3.56
N VAL A 16 10.00 -7.57 2.23
CA VAL A 16 9.44 -6.45 1.46
C VAL A 16 8.25 -6.96 0.65
N TYR A 17 7.10 -6.37 0.91
CA TYR A 17 5.85 -6.69 0.23
C TYR A 17 5.53 -5.66 -0.85
N PHE A 18 5.12 -6.14 -2.02
CA PHE A 18 4.69 -5.31 -3.13
C PHE A 18 3.22 -5.58 -3.44
N VAL A 19 2.45 -4.51 -3.57
CA VAL A 19 1.07 -4.55 -4.08
C VAL A 19 1.14 -4.61 -5.61
N ASP A 20 0.81 -5.75 -6.18
CA ASP A 20 0.72 -5.95 -7.63
C ASP A 20 -0.73 -5.81 -8.10
N CYS A 21 -0.97 -4.78 -8.91
CA CYS A 21 -2.25 -4.50 -9.55
C CYS A 21 -1.98 -3.91 -10.94
N PRO A 22 -1.78 -4.75 -11.97
CA PRO A 22 -1.43 -4.29 -13.32
C PRO A 22 -2.45 -3.29 -13.89
N GLU A 23 -3.72 -3.42 -13.54
CA GLU A 23 -4.78 -2.51 -14.00
C GLU A 23 -4.55 -1.06 -13.55
N LEU A 24 -3.89 -0.85 -12.42
CA LEU A 24 -3.58 0.49 -11.90
C LEU A 24 -2.14 0.92 -12.18
N TYR A 25 -1.17 -0.02 -12.13
CA TYR A 25 0.25 0.31 -12.11
C TYR A 25 1.03 -0.04 -13.39
N HIS A 26 0.46 -0.82 -14.32
CA HIS A 26 1.14 -1.16 -15.58
C HIS A 26 1.04 0.00 -16.59
N ARG A 27 1.72 1.10 -16.27
CA ARG A 27 1.75 2.35 -17.06
C ARG A 27 3.19 2.73 -17.38
N GLY A 28 3.37 3.65 -18.33
CA GLY A 28 4.70 4.12 -18.77
C GLY A 28 5.45 4.96 -17.74
N SER A 29 4.79 5.45 -16.69
CA SER A 29 5.38 6.25 -15.62
C SER A 29 4.68 6.00 -14.29
N ILE A 30 5.43 6.18 -13.18
CA ILE A 30 4.90 6.12 -11.82
C ILE A 30 4.09 7.37 -11.45
N TYR A 31 4.47 8.54 -11.95
CA TYR A 31 3.73 9.80 -11.82
C TYR A 31 3.18 10.20 -13.17
N THR A 32 1.90 10.54 -13.21
CA THR A 32 1.15 10.77 -14.44
C THR A 32 0.16 11.90 -14.24
N ASP A 33 -0.18 12.64 -15.29
CA ASP A 33 -1.29 13.61 -15.23
C ASP A 33 -2.67 12.96 -15.52
N ASP A 34 -2.77 11.64 -15.32
CA ASP A 34 -3.99 10.89 -15.57
C ASP A 34 -5.07 11.26 -14.55
N ALA A 35 -6.32 11.42 -15.02
CA ALA A 35 -7.44 11.86 -14.18
C ALA A 35 -7.72 10.92 -12.99
N ASP A 36 -7.29 9.66 -13.06
CA ASP A 36 -7.48 8.65 -12.02
C ASP A 36 -6.26 8.48 -11.10
N GLU A 37 -5.24 9.34 -11.19
CA GLU A 37 -4.00 9.20 -10.42
C GLU A 37 -4.25 9.10 -8.91
N HIS A 38 -5.10 9.98 -8.38
CA HIS A 38 -5.52 9.98 -6.98
C HIS A 38 -6.11 8.63 -6.52
N ARG A 39 -6.78 7.90 -7.42
CA ARG A 39 -7.37 6.58 -7.12
C ARG A 39 -6.29 5.52 -6.94
N ARG A 40 -5.17 5.61 -7.66
CA ARG A 40 -4.06 4.66 -7.55
C ARG A 40 -3.44 4.73 -6.16
N PHE A 41 -3.22 5.95 -5.67
CA PHE A 41 -2.64 6.20 -4.35
C PHE A 41 -3.61 5.87 -3.20
N ALA A 42 -4.90 6.19 -3.38
CA ALA A 42 -5.95 5.75 -2.45
C ALA A 42 -6.07 4.22 -2.38
N PHE A 43 -6.00 3.54 -3.54
CA PHE A 43 -6.02 2.09 -3.62
C PHE A 43 -4.79 1.46 -2.95
N PHE A 44 -3.59 2.00 -3.20
CA PHE A 44 -2.37 1.52 -2.56
C PHE A 44 -2.48 1.55 -1.03
N SER A 45 -2.93 2.69 -0.48
CA SER A 45 -3.13 2.85 0.97
C SER A 45 -4.08 1.80 1.55
N ASN A 46 -5.22 1.56 0.87
CA ASN A 46 -6.18 0.55 1.31
C ASN A 46 -5.65 -0.88 1.16
N ALA A 47 -4.93 -1.17 0.07
CA ALA A 47 -4.37 -2.49 -0.18
C ALA A 47 -3.33 -2.89 0.88
N VAL A 48 -2.54 -1.93 1.39
CA VAL A 48 -1.59 -2.17 2.50
C VAL A 48 -2.32 -2.57 3.78
N LEU A 49 -3.36 -1.83 4.19
CA LEU A 49 -4.12 -2.15 5.41
C LEU A 49 -4.86 -3.49 5.29
N HIS A 50 -5.45 -3.75 4.13
CA HIS A 50 -6.09 -5.04 3.86
C HIS A 50 -5.07 -6.19 3.85
N ALA A 51 -3.86 -5.97 3.35
CA ALA A 51 -2.78 -6.95 3.43
C ALA A 51 -2.41 -7.28 4.88
N CYS A 52 -2.24 -6.26 5.73
CA CYS A 52 -1.99 -6.43 7.17
C CYS A 52 -3.06 -7.32 7.83
N GLN A 53 -4.35 -7.03 7.58
CA GLN A 53 -5.46 -7.85 8.08
C GLN A 53 -5.38 -9.31 7.60
N LEU A 54 -5.16 -9.53 6.30
CA LEU A 54 -5.08 -10.89 5.73
C LEU A 54 -3.90 -11.69 6.28
N MET A 55 -2.81 -11.00 6.64
CA MET A 55 -1.64 -11.62 7.28
C MET A 55 -1.83 -11.85 8.79
N GLY A 56 -2.92 -11.34 9.39
CA GLY A 56 -3.11 -11.37 10.84
C GLY A 56 -2.03 -10.57 11.58
N TRP A 57 -1.50 -9.52 10.95
CA TRP A 57 -0.40 -8.72 11.47
C TRP A 57 -0.81 -7.26 11.61
N GLY A 58 -0.81 -6.76 12.84
CA GLY A 58 -1.04 -5.35 13.17
C GLY A 58 0.29 -4.62 13.40
N PRO A 59 0.66 -3.63 12.54
CA PRO A 59 1.89 -2.87 12.74
C PRO A 59 1.78 -1.91 13.93
N ASP A 60 2.83 -1.83 14.76
CA ASP A 60 2.90 -0.86 15.86
C ASP A 60 3.02 0.59 15.36
N LEU A 61 3.62 0.78 14.17
CA LEU A 61 3.88 2.07 13.56
C LEU A 61 3.74 2.00 12.05
N PHE A 62 3.01 2.95 11.48
CA PHE A 62 3.01 3.22 10.05
C PHE A 62 3.87 4.45 9.73
N HIS A 63 4.81 4.28 8.80
CA HIS A 63 5.50 5.40 8.17
C HIS A 63 4.87 5.68 6.79
N SER A 64 4.13 6.77 6.70
CA SER A 64 3.51 7.22 5.45
C SER A 64 4.46 8.21 4.76
N ASN A 65 5.04 7.79 3.64
CA ASN A 65 5.91 8.63 2.84
C ASN A 65 5.09 9.49 1.86
N ASP A 66 5.20 10.82 2.04
CA ASP A 66 4.61 11.86 1.18
C ASP A 66 3.08 11.78 1.01
N TRP A 67 2.51 12.67 0.20
CA TRP A 67 1.08 12.83 0.00
C TRP A 67 0.39 11.58 -0.57
N HIS A 68 1.11 10.78 -1.36
CA HIS A 68 0.63 9.53 -1.97
C HIS A 68 0.10 8.52 -0.93
N THR A 69 0.68 8.51 0.27
CA THR A 69 0.30 7.57 1.33
C THR A 69 -0.43 8.25 2.47
N GLY A 70 -0.78 9.54 2.34
CA GLY A 70 -1.48 10.28 3.40
C GLY A 70 -2.83 9.67 3.79
N LEU A 71 -3.51 9.03 2.83
CA LEU A 71 -4.77 8.32 3.09
C LEU A 71 -4.60 7.09 3.98
N LEU A 72 -3.44 6.45 4.00
CA LEU A 72 -3.18 5.28 4.84
C LEU A 72 -3.38 5.63 6.32
N THR A 73 -2.78 6.73 6.78
CA THR A 73 -2.87 7.16 8.18
C THR A 73 -4.32 7.45 8.60
N LEU A 74 -5.08 8.12 7.72
CA LEU A 74 -6.49 8.41 7.97
C LEU A 74 -7.32 7.13 8.00
N GLN A 75 -7.13 6.23 7.04
CA GLN A 75 -7.88 4.97 6.93
C GLN A 75 -7.57 4.05 8.12
N ALA A 76 -6.30 3.93 8.52
CA ALA A 76 -5.90 3.15 9.69
C ALA A 76 -6.68 3.57 10.94
N ARG A 77 -6.82 4.88 11.16
CA ARG A 77 -7.52 5.46 12.33
C ARG A 77 -9.05 5.41 12.27
N THR A 78 -9.63 5.35 11.08
CA THR A 78 -11.09 5.53 10.92
C THR A 78 -11.81 4.27 10.47
N LEU A 79 -11.11 3.40 9.75
CA LEU A 79 -11.69 2.20 9.15
C LEU A 79 -11.11 0.90 9.70
N TYR A 80 -9.96 0.95 10.38
CA TYR A 80 -9.23 -0.22 10.88
C TYR A 80 -8.88 -0.12 12.38
N ASP A 81 -9.34 0.92 13.10
CA ASP A 81 -9.04 1.13 14.54
C ASP A 81 -9.72 0.10 15.47
N TRP A 82 -10.58 -0.76 14.91
CA TRP A 82 -11.32 -1.80 15.62
C TRP A 82 -10.68 -3.19 15.51
N ASP A 83 -9.62 -3.34 14.70
CA ASP A 83 -8.75 -4.53 14.69
C ASP A 83 -7.79 -4.50 15.89
#